data_AF-A0A1X7SDX4-F1
#
_entry.id   AF-A0A1X7SDX4-F1
#
_cell.length_a   1.000
_cell.length_b   1.000
_cell.length_c   1.000
_cell.angle_alpha   90.00
_cell.angle_beta   90.00
_cell.angle_gamma   90.00
#
_symmetry.space_group_name_H-M   'P 1'
#
loop_
_entity.id
_entity.type
_entity.pdbx_description
1 polymer ?
#
loop_
_entity_poly.entity_id
_entity_poly.type
_entity_poly.pdbx_seq_one_letter_code
_entity_poly.pdbx_strand_id
1 'polypeptide(L)'
;MLMKFGSEAICMDSTHSTNVYDFCLVTILVLDDFGEGVPVGWMISNREDAAALRQFLLKIRPGEKEFKSTSQSNQNKQKSITILEFYLKKLPK
;
A
#
# COMPACT_ATOMS: atom_id res chain seq x y z
N MET A 1 10.03 1.61 -9.62
CA MET A 1 8.86 2.14 -10.35
C MET A 1 8.42 3.48 -9.79
N LEU A 2 8.05 3.60 -8.51
CA LEU A 2 7.62 4.89 -7.93
C LEU A 2 8.61 6.05 -8.16
N MET A 3 9.91 5.86 -7.93
CA MET A 3 10.92 6.90 -8.19
C MET A 3 11.18 7.19 -9.68
N LYS A 4 10.85 6.25 -10.56
CA LYS A 4 11.08 6.39 -11.99
C LYS A 4 9.91 7.12 -12.66
N PHE A 5 8.68 6.79 -12.23
CA PHE A 5 7.45 7.11 -12.95
C PHE A 5 6.48 7.97 -12.13
N GLY A 6 6.68 8.10 -10.82
CA GLY A 6 5.77 8.83 -9.93
C GLY A 6 5.79 10.35 -10.08
N SER A 7 6.64 10.92 -10.95
CA SER A 7 6.67 12.36 -11.23
C SER A 7 5.54 12.81 -12.14
N GLU A 8 5.01 11.93 -12.99
CA GLU A 8 3.97 12.27 -13.95
C GLU A 8 2.59 12.22 -13.31
N ALA A 9 2.19 11.03 -12.82
CA ALA A 9 0.94 10.85 -12.12
C ALA A 9 1.05 9.72 -11.09
N ILE A 10 0.40 9.93 -9.95
CA ILE A 10 0.19 8.91 -8.93
C ILE A 10 -1.31 8.80 -8.70
N CYS A 11 -1.85 7.61 -8.91
CA CYS A 11 -3.24 7.31 -8.61
C CYS A 11 -3.32 6.46 -7.34
N MET A 12 -4.32 6.71 -6.51
CA MET A 12 -4.66 5.90 -5.34
C MET A 12 -6.13 5.53 -5.44
N ASP A 13 -6.42 4.23 -5.31
CA ASP A 13 -7.79 3.73 -5.32
C ASP A 13 -8.01 2.74 -4.17
N SER A 14 -9.23 2.75 -3.60
CA SER A 14 -9.66 1.86 -2.53
C SER A 14 -10.71 0.90 -3.09
N THR A 15 -10.39 -0.39 -3.15
CA THR A 15 -11.35 -1.42 -3.51
C THR A 15 -11.97 -2.01 -2.25
N HIS A 16 -13.27 -1.80 -2.10
CA HIS A 16 -14.08 -2.33 -1.00
C HIS A 16 -14.65 -3.71 -1.32
N SER A 17 -15.15 -4.41 -0.30
CA SER A 17 -15.84 -5.70 -0.43
C SER A 17 -15.00 -6.78 -1.13
N THR A 18 -13.67 -6.68 -1.01
CA THR A 18 -12.72 -7.64 -1.59
C THR A 18 -12.74 -9.00 -0.89
N ASN A 19 -13.27 -9.06 0.33
CA ASN A 19 -13.46 -10.29 1.10
C ASN A 19 -14.61 -10.16 2.11
N VAL A 20 -14.94 -11.27 2.76
CA VAL A 20 -16.03 -11.40 3.75
C VAL A 20 -15.77 -10.67 5.08
N TYR A 21 -14.59 -10.08 5.26
CA TYR A 21 -14.17 -9.41 6.49
C TYR A 21 -14.14 -7.87 6.36
N ASP A 22 -14.69 -7.33 5.27
CA ASP A 22 -14.74 -5.90 4.97
C ASP A 22 -13.38 -5.20 5.04
N PHE A 23 -12.29 -5.92 4.74
CA PHE A 23 -11.00 -5.27 4.50
C PHE A 23 -11.04 -4.53 3.15
N CYS A 24 -10.48 -3.34 3.15
CA CYS A 24 -10.30 -2.52 1.98
C CYS A 24 -8.90 -2.76 1.42
N LEU A 25 -8.77 -2.86 0.10
CA LEU A 25 -7.49 -2.89 -0.60
C LEU A 25 -7.22 -1.51 -1.19
N VAL A 26 -6.24 -0.79 -0.63
CA VAL A 26 -5.76 0.46 -1.21
C VAL A 26 -4.57 0.16 -2.11
N THR A 27 -4.64 0.60 -3.37
CA THR A 27 -3.57 0.42 -4.36
C THR A 27 -3.00 1.77 -4.77
N ILE A 28 -1.66 1.89 -4.84
CA ILE A 28 -0.96 3.02 -5.46
C ILE A 28 -0.52 2.59 -6.85
N LEU A 29 -0.87 3.36 -7.86
CA LEU A 29 -0.48 3.20 -9.26
C LEU A 29 0.35 4.40 -9.70
N VAL A 30 1.34 4.16 -10.57
CA VAL A 30 2.03 5.20 -11.34
C VAL A 30 1.79 4.94 -12.82
N LEU A 31 1.82 5.97 -13.65
CA LEU A 31 1.78 5.80 -15.10
C LEU A 31 3.20 5.56 -15.62
N ASP A 32 3.38 4.55 -16.45
CA ASP A 32 4.65 4.36 -17.17
C ASP A 32 4.73 5.23 -18.43
N ASP A 33 5.83 5.09 -19.18
CA ASP A 33 6.10 5.87 -20.40
C ASP A 33 5.05 5.66 -21.52
N PHE A 34 4.20 4.63 -21.41
CA PHE A 34 3.12 4.32 -22.37
C PHE A 34 1.74 4.75 -21.85
N GLY A 35 1.67 5.36 -20.66
CA GLY A 35 0.42 5.73 -19.99
C GLY A 35 -0.29 4.54 -19.34
N GLU A 36 0.39 3.40 -19.17
CA GLU A 36 -0.17 2.24 -18.49
C GLU A 36 -0.03 2.38 -16.97
N GLY A 37 -1.09 2.05 -16.24
CA GLY A 37 -1.08 2.06 -14.78
C GLY A 37 -0.30 0.88 -14.20
N VAL A 38 0.87 1.15 -13.63
CA VAL A 38 1.73 0.16 -12.97
C VAL A 38 1.58 0.28 -11.45
N PRO A 39 1.17 -0.79 -10.74
CA PRO A 39 1.01 -0.72 -9.30
C PRO A 39 2.37 -0.75 -8.59
N VAL A 40 2.51 0.09 -7.56
CA VAL A 40 3.77 0.31 -6.83
C VAL A 40 3.65 0.17 -5.32
N GLY A 41 2.42 -0.03 -4.81
CA GLY A 41 2.18 -0.27 -3.40
C GLY A 41 0.75 -0.73 -3.13
N TRP A 42 0.58 -1.56 -2.11
CA TRP A 42 -0.72 -2.08 -1.68
C TRP A 42 -0.84 -2.01 -0.15
N MET A 43 -2.04 -1.72 0.34
CA MET A 43 -2.39 -1.82 1.75
C MET A 43 -3.72 -2.56 1.87
N ILE A 44 -3.73 -3.65 2.64
CA ILE A 44 -4.97 -4.31 3.07
C ILE A 44 -5.23 -3.87 4.50
N SER A 45 -6.37 -3.25 4.75
CA SER A 45 -6.69 -2.66 6.05
C SER A 45 -8.19 -2.59 6.28
N ASN A 46 -8.62 -2.72 7.54
CA ASN A 46 -10.01 -2.47 7.93
C ASN A 46 -10.26 -0.98 8.20
N ARG A 47 -9.28 -0.13 7.87
CA ARG A 47 -9.29 1.30 8.04
C ARG A 47 -8.67 1.95 6.82
N GLU A 48 -9.36 2.94 6.29
CA GLU A 48 -8.89 3.85 5.24
C GLU A 48 -8.89 5.31 5.70
N ASP A 49 -8.99 5.53 7.01
CA ASP A 49 -8.89 6.88 7.56
C ASP A 49 -7.50 7.50 7.37
N ALA A 50 -7.42 8.82 7.53
CA ALA A 50 -6.22 9.58 7.31
C ALA A 50 -5.00 9.07 8.11
N ALA A 51 -5.20 8.50 9.30
CA ALA A 51 -4.10 7.97 10.09
C ALA A 51 -3.55 6.67 9.49
N ALA A 52 -4.42 5.77 9.01
CA ALA A 52 -4.01 4.54 8.33
C ALA A 52 -3.31 4.84 7.00
N LEU A 53 -3.91 5.71 6.17
CA LEU A 53 -3.31 6.12 4.89
C LEU A 53 -1.98 6.85 5.08
N ARG A 54 -1.84 7.69 6.11
CA ARG A 54 -0.56 8.35 6.43
C ARG A 54 0.53 7.34 6.76
N GLN A 55 0.23 6.30 7.54
CA GLN A 55 1.21 5.26 7.85
C GLN A 55 1.63 4.52 6.59
N PHE A 56 0.68 4.17 5.73
CA PHE A 56 0.98 3.54 4.44
C PHE A 56 1.84 4.41 3.52
N LEU A 57 1.44 5.67 3.33
CA LEU A 57 2.17 6.62 2.47
C LEU A 57 3.57 6.95 2.98
N LEU A 58 3.76 7.02 4.31
CA LEU A 58 5.09 7.18 4.88
C LEU A 58 5.98 5.98 4.57
N LYS A 59 5.42 4.76 4.51
CA LYS A 59 6.19 3.53 4.29
C LYS A 59 6.58 3.30 2.84
N ILE A 60 5.76 3.72 1.89
CA ILE A 60 6.13 3.66 0.46
C ILE A 60 7.16 4.75 0.07
N ARG A 61 7.51 5.65 1.00
CA ARG A 61 8.49 6.69 0.75
C ARG A 61 9.88 6.07 0.49
N PRO A 62 10.58 6.50 -0.58
CA PRO A 62 11.95 6.07 -0.86
C PRO A 62 12.87 6.37 0.32
N GLY A 63 13.66 5.37 0.76
CA GLY A 63 14.61 5.50 1.86
C GLY A 63 14.12 4.93 3.20
N GLU A 64 12.84 4.60 3.32
CA GLU A 64 12.35 3.80 4.45
C GLU A 64 12.73 2.32 4.26
N LYS A 65 13.18 1.68 5.34
CA LYS A 65 13.50 0.24 5.35
C LYS A 65 12.23 -0.59 5.53
N GLU A 66 12.22 -1.79 4.95
CA GLU A 66 11.21 -2.85 5.12
C GLU A 66 10.78 -2.96 6.60
N PHE A 67 9.49 -2.77 6.86
CA PHE A 67 8.94 -2.81 8.21
C PHE A 67 8.26 -4.15 8.47
N LYS A 68 8.82 -4.96 9.36
CA LYS A 68 8.12 -6.13 9.90
C LYS A 68 6.98 -5.65 10.79
N SER A 69 5.76 -6.08 10.48
CA SER A 69 4.52 -5.77 11.20
C SER A 69 4.72 -5.74 12.72
N THR A 70 4.51 -4.58 13.35
CA THR A 70 4.36 -4.50 14.81
C THR A 70 2.87 -4.57 15.13
N SER A 71 2.42 -5.74 15.58
CA SER A 71 1.09 -5.88 16.17
C SER A 71 1.09 -5.24 17.56
N GLN A 72 0.41 -4.12 17.75
CA GLN A 72 0.06 -3.65 19.10
C GLN A 72 -1.30 -4.23 19.49
N SER A 73 -1.28 -5.32 20.24
CA SER A 73 -2.45 -5.86 20.91
C SER A 73 -2.76 -5.03 22.15
N ASN A 74 -3.73 -4.12 22.06
CA ASN A 74 -4.48 -3.68 23.23
C ASN A 74 -5.81 -4.45 23.24
N GLN A 75 -6.03 -5.18 24.33
CA GLN A 75 -7.25 -5.95 24.59
C GLN A 75 -8.46 -5.01 24.43
N ASN A 76 -9.35 -5.33 23.47
CA ASN A 76 -10.65 -4.70 23.14
C ASN A 76 -10.82 -3.97 21.79
N LYS A 77 -9.82 -3.94 20.89
CA LYS A 77 -10.09 -3.79 19.43
C LYS A 77 -8.86 -4.21 18.61
N GLN A 78 -8.95 -5.33 17.91
CA GLN A 78 -7.91 -5.86 17.03
C GLN A 78 -7.67 -4.89 15.85
N LYS A 79 -6.84 -3.86 16.06
CA LYS A 79 -6.35 -2.98 15.00
C LYS A 79 -5.09 -3.60 14.38
N SER A 80 -5.26 -4.64 13.57
CA SER A 80 -4.16 -5.18 12.78
C SER A 80 -4.13 -4.46 11.44
N ILE A 81 -3.31 -3.40 11.33
CA ILE A 81 -2.92 -2.89 10.02
C ILE A 81 -1.80 -3.82 9.53
N THR A 82 -2.14 -4.76 8.66
CA THR A 82 -1.16 -5.66 8.06
C THR A 82 -0.80 -5.09 6.68
N ILE A 83 0.29 -4.34 6.62
CA ILE A 83 0.88 -3.93 5.34
C ILE A 83 1.58 -5.18 4.77
N LEU A 84 0.91 -5.88 3.85
CA LEU A 84 1.59 -6.90 3.04
C LEU A 84 2.46 -6.18 2.01
N GLU A 85 3.75 -6.09 2.28
CA GLU A 85 4.73 -5.73 1.27
C GLU A 85 4.88 -6.91 0.28
N PHE A 86 4.11 -6.90 -0.80
CA PHE A 86 4.40 -7.77 -1.93
C PHE A 86 5.43 -7.06 -2.82
N TYR A 87 6.70 -7.14 -2.41
CA TYR A 87 7.80 -6.86 -3.34
C TYR A 87 7.74 -7.91 -4.45
N LEU A 88 7.28 -7.52 -5.63
CA LEU A 88 7.70 -8.20 -6.86
C LEU A 88 9.23 -8.11 -6.88
N LYS A 89 9.87 -9.20 -6.42
CA LYS A 89 11.28 -9.51 -6.71
C LYS A 89 11.54 -9.05 -8.14
N LYS A 90 12.56 -8.21 -8.32
CA LYS A 90 13.26 -7.96 -9.58
C LYS A 90 13.03 -9.15 -10.52
N LEU A 91 12.13 -8.98 -11.50
CA LEU A 91 12.14 -9.86 -12.65
C LEU A 91 13.48 -9.57 -13.34
N PRO A 92 14.42 -10.53 -13.42
CA PRO A 92 15.58 -10.35 -14.26
C PRO A 92 15.06 -10.16 -15.70
N LYS A 93 15.69 -9.21 -16.40
CA LYS A 93 15.43 -8.95 -17.82
C LYS A 93 15.72 -10.18 -18.66
#